data_AF-A0A244EIT4-F1
#
_entry.id   AF-A0A244EIT4-F1
#
_cell.length_a   1.000
_cell.length_b   1.000
_cell.length_c   1.000
_cell.angle_alpha   90.00
_cell.angle_beta   90.00
_cell.angle_gamma   90.00
#
_symmetry.space_group_name_H-M   'P 1'
#
loop_
_entity.id
_entity.type
_entity.pdbx_description
1 polymer ?
#
loop_
_entity_poly.entity_id
_entity_poly.type
_entity_poly.pdbx_seq_one_letter_code
_entity_poly.pdbx_strand_id
1 'polypeptide(L)' 'MNILSLEARDRLYADCARAISEAGAERESLFLARLALLLFEQLGDEARCRAALAEALRDLPMPSLSAAAAEAGAARSS' A
#
# COMPACT_ATOMS: atom_id res chain seq x y z
N MET A 1 -3.48 -24.61 -1.62
CA MET A 1 -2.38 -23.64 -1.77
C MET A 1 -2.53 -23.00 -3.13
N ASN A 2 -3.02 -21.76 -3.22
CA ASN A 2 -3.28 -21.11 -4.51
C ASN A 2 -1.98 -20.49 -5.04
N ILE A 3 -1.28 -21.21 -5.92
CA ILE A 3 0.00 -20.78 -6.46
C ILE A 3 -0.28 -19.98 -7.74
N LEU A 4 -0.18 -18.65 -7.67
CA LEU A 4 -0.24 -17.81 -8.87
C LEU A 4 0.99 -18.10 -9.74
N SER A 5 0.80 -18.20 -11.05
CA SER A 5 1.93 -18.18 -11.98
C SER A 5 2.65 -16.84 -11.90
N LEU A 6 3.94 -16.80 -12.26
CA LEU A 6 4.71 -15.56 -12.28
C LEU A 6 4.01 -14.49 -13.14
N GLU A 7 3.55 -14.86 -14.33
CA GLU A 7 2.82 -13.95 -15.22
C GLU A 7 1.50 -13.45 -14.62
N ALA A 8 0.75 -14.31 -13.93
CA ALA A 8 -0.51 -13.90 -13.29
C ALA A 8 -0.24 -12.93 -12.15
N ARG A 9 0.84 -13.14 -11.40
CA ARG A 9 1.29 -12.24 -10.34
C ARG A 9 1.72 -10.88 -10.89
N ASP A 10 2.50 -10.86 -11.97
CA ASP A 10 2.97 -9.62 -12.59
C ASP A 10 1.81 -8.79 -13.15
N ARG A 11 0.83 -9.44 -13.81
CA ARG A 11 -0.39 -8.77 -14.27
C ARG A 11 -1.18 -8.18 -13.11
N LEU A 12 -1.34 -8.94 -12.01
CA LEU A 12 -2.04 -8.45 -10.83
C LEU A 12 -1.34 -7.25 -10.18
N TYR A 13 -0.01 -7.22 -10.17
CA TYR A 13 0.75 -6.08 -9.67
C TYR A 13 0.62 -4.86 -10.57
N ALA A 14 0.63 -5.03 -11.89
CA ALA A 14 0.36 -3.95 -12.83
C ALA A 14 -1.04 -3.36 -12.66
N ASP A 15 -2.06 -4.21 -12.50
CA ASP A 15 -3.43 -3.77 -12.25
C ASP A 15 -3.58 -3.04 -10.91
N CYS A 16 -2.90 -3.50 -9.86
CA CYS A 16 -2.89 -2.82 -8.57
C CYS A 16 -2.26 -1.42 -8.67
N ALA A 17 -1.10 -1.31 -9.32
CA ALA A 17 -0.43 -0.02 -9.52
C ALA A 17 -1.28 0.96 -10.35
N ARG A 18 -1.96 0.46 -11.38
CA ARG A 18 -2.90 1.25 -12.18
C ARG A 18 -4.07 1.73 -11.34
N ALA A 19 -4.67 0.87 -10.52
CA ALA A 19 -5.81 1.23 -9.66
C ALA A 19 -5.43 2.28 -8.60
N ILE A 20 -4.22 2.18 -8.02
CA ILE A 20 -3.68 3.21 -7.11
C ILE A 20 -3.52 4.54 -7.83
N SER A 21 -2.95 4.52 -9.03
CA SER A 21 -2.77 5.72 -9.86
C SER A 21 -4.10 6.37 -10.24
N GLU A 22 -5.12 5.55 -10.55
CA GLU A 22 -6.49 6.02 -10.84
C GLU A 22 -7.21 6.58 -9.62
N ALA A 23 -6.96 6.03 -8.43
CA ALA A 23 -7.50 6.57 -7.19
C ALA A 23 -6.99 8.00 -6.96
N GLY A 24 -5.72 8.26 -7.27
CA GLY A 24 -5.04 9.54 -7.11
C GLY A 24 -4.61 9.80 -5.66
N ALA A 25 -3.62 10.68 -5.49
CA ALA A 25 -2.93 10.89 -4.21
C ALA A 25 -3.87 11.22 -3.04
N GLU A 26 -4.92 12.03 -3.26
CA GLU A 26 -5.87 12.42 -2.22
C GLU A 26 -6.70 11.25 -1.67
N ARG A 27 -6.95 10.23 -2.50
CA ARG A 27 -7.81 9.08 -2.15
C ARG A 27 -7.03 7.78 -2.01
N GLU A 28 -5.73 7.80 -2.26
CA GLU A 28 -4.86 6.62 -2.23
C GLU A 28 -4.98 5.88 -0.89
N SER A 29 -4.87 6.59 0.22
CA SER A 29 -4.99 5.98 1.56
C SER A 29 -6.36 5.32 1.78
N LEU A 30 -7.44 5.96 1.32
CA LEU A 30 -8.79 5.40 1.43
C LEU A 30 -8.95 4.16 0.53
N PHE A 31 -8.42 4.21 -0.70
CA PHE A 31 -8.42 3.09 -1.62
C PHE A 31 -7.66 1.89 -1.04
N LEU A 32 -6.44 2.11 -0.53
CA LEU A 32 -5.61 1.07 0.07
C LEU A 32 -6.27 0.47 1.31
N ALA A 33 -6.85 1.30 2.18
CA ALA A 33 -7.59 0.82 3.35
C ALA A 33 -8.78 -0.06 2.93
N ARG A 34 -9.57 0.37 1.94
CA ARG A 34 -10.69 -0.41 1.42
C ARG A 34 -10.24 -1.72 0.78
N LEU A 35 -9.17 -1.70 0.00
CA LEU A 35 -8.60 -2.89 -0.63
C LEU A 35 -8.13 -3.91 0.42
N ALA A 36 -7.43 -3.45 1.47
CA ALA A 36 -6.97 -4.31 2.55
C ALA A 36 -8.13 -4.98 3.30
N LEU A 37 -9.19 -4.22 3.63
CA LEU A 37 -10.39 -4.75 4.28
C LEU A 37 -11.06 -5.85 3.44
N LEU A 38 -11.23 -5.61 2.14
CA LEU A 38 -11.80 -6.61 1.23
C LEU A 38 -10.96 -7.89 1.19
N LEU A 39 -9.63 -7.78 1.20
CA LEU A 39 -8.74 -8.94 1.23
C LEU A 39 -8.80 -9.70 2.58
N PHE A 40 -8.96 -8.99 3.70
CA PHE A 40 -9.12 -9.62 5.01
C PHE A 40 -10.43 -10.41 5.12
N GLU A 41 -11.53 -9.88 4.59
CA GLU A 41 -12.80 -10.61 4.50
C GLU A 41 -12.66 -11.90 3.68
N GLN A 42 -11.91 -11.84 2.56
CA GLN A 42 -11.63 -13.02 1.74
C GLN A 42 -10.69 -14.02 2.43
N LEU A 43 -9.80 -13.55 3.31
CA LEU A 43 -8.86 -14.38 4.05
C LEU A 43 -9.53 -15.14 5.20
N GLY A 44 -10.47 -14.50 5.90
CA GLY A 44 -11.26 -15.09 6.99
C GLY A 44 -10.45 -15.59 8.19
N ASP A 45 -9.17 -15.21 8.31
CA ASP A 45 -8.25 -15.70 9.33
C ASP A 45 -7.56 -14.54 10.05
N GLU A 46 -8.04 -14.28 11.26
CA GLU A 46 -7.61 -13.19 12.13
C GLU A 46 -6.12 -13.25 12.50
N ALA A 47 -5.59 -14.46 12.74
CA ALA A 47 -4.19 -14.65 13.08
C ALA A 47 -3.28 -14.33 11.90
N ARG A 48 -3.66 -14.75 10.69
CA ARG A 48 -2.95 -14.42 9.46
C ARG A 48 -3.04 -12.93 9.13
N CYS A 49 -4.20 -12.30 9.32
CA CYS A 49 -4.36 -10.85 9.16
C CYS A 49 -3.41 -10.08 10.11
N ARG A 50 -3.36 -10.45 11.39
CA ARG A 50 -2.45 -9.84 12.37
C ARG A 50 -0.98 -10.01 11.99
N ALA A 51 -0.58 -11.21 11.54
CA ALA A 51 0.79 -11.45 11.12
C ALA A 51 1.18 -10.57 9.91
N ALA A 52 0.29 -10.43 8.93
CA ALA A 52 0.51 -9.57 7.77
C ALA A 52 0.62 -8.08 8.15
N LEU A 53 -0.22 -7.59 9.07
CA LEU A 53 -0.11 -6.22 9.60
C LEU A 53 1.22 -5.99 10.31
N ALA A 54 1.65 -6.94 11.15
CA ALA A 54 2.93 -6.83 11.86
C ALA A 54 4.13 -6.87 10.91
N GLU A 55 4.07 -7.63 9.81
CA GLU A 55 5.10 -7.62 8.75
C GLU A 55 5.13 -6.27 8.04
N ALA A 56 3.97 -5.77 7.58
CA ALA A 56 3.89 -4.50 6.86
C ALA A 56 4.39 -3.31 7.70
N LEU A 57 4.14 -3.32 9.02
CA LEU A 57 4.65 -2.29 9.93
C LEU A 57 6.15 -2.38 10.18
N ARG A 58 6.74 -3.58 10.15
CA ARG A 58 8.19 -3.77 10.34
C ARG A 58 9.00 -3.21 9.18
N ASP A 59 8.51 -3.39 7.96
CA ASP A 59 9.21 -2.99 6.74
C ASP A 59 8.84 -1.59 6.26
N LEU A 60 7.99 -0.85 7.00
CA LEU A 60 7.61 0.50 6.63
C LEU A 60 8.81 1.44 6.81
N PRO A 61 9.39 2.00 5.73
CA PRO A 61 10.51 2.92 5.88
C PRO A 61 10.04 4.16 6.65
N MET A 62 10.71 4.45 7.76
CA MET A 62 10.51 5.72 8.45
C MET A 62 10.81 6.84 7.43
N PRO A 63 9.93 7.85 7.28
CA PRO A 63 10.23 8.98 6.42
C PRO A 63 11.54 9.59 6.91
N SER A 64 12.59 9.47 6.09
CA SER A 64 13.86 10.13 6.40
C SER A 64 13.61 11.63 6.44
N LEU A 65 14.16 12.30 7.44
CA LEU A 65 14.07 13.75 7.70
C LEU A 65 14.35 14.63 6.46
N SER A 66 14.98 14.08 5.43
CA SER A 66 15.24 14.75 4.15
C SER A 66 13.98 15.01 3.31
N ALA A 67 12.91 14.21 3.41
CA ALA A 67 11.67 14.43 2.65
C ALA A 67 10.83 15.56 3.25
N ALA A 68 10.72 15.61 4.59
CA ALA A 68 10.00 16.68 5.29
C ALA A 68 10.67 18.06 5.12
N ALA A 69 12.00 18.11 4.98
CA ALA A 69 12.74 19.35 4.74
C ALA A 69 12.51 19.93 3.32
N ALA A 70 12.29 19.09 2.31
CA ALA A 70 12.02 19.52 0.95
C ALA A 70 10.64 20.20 0.81
N GLU A 71 9.62 19.62 1.45
CA GLU A 71 8.25 20.17 1.52
C GLU A 71 8.23 21.52 2.26
N ALA A 72 8.95 21.63 3.39
CA ALA A 72 9.05 22.86 4.18
C ALA A 72 9.87 23.97 3.48
N GLY A 73 10.82 23.60 2.61
CA GLY A 73 11.59 24.53 1.79
C GLY A 73 10.75 25.14 0.67
N ALA A 74 9.96 24.31 -0.02
CA ALA A 74 9.10 24.75 -1.13
C ALA A 74 8.01 25.75 -0.69
N ALA A 75 7.43 25.54 0.50
CA ALA A 75 6.39 26.41 1.06
C ALA A 75 6.88 27.81 1.50
N ARG A 76 8.21 28.03 1.62
CA ARG A 76 8.80 29.33 2.02
C ARG A 76 9.28 30.18 0.84
N SER A 77 9.20 29.64 -0.38
CA SER A 77 9.64 30.28 -1.62
C SER A 77 8.48 30.77 -2.51
N SER A 78 7.24 30.74 -2.02
CA SER A 78 6.04 31.25 -2.70
C SER A 78 5.52 32.53 -2.05
#